data_AF-A0A7K4MI27-F1
#
_entry.id   AF-A0A7K4MI27-F1
#
_cell.length_a   1.000
_cell.length_b   1.000
_cell.length_c   1.000
_cell.angle_alpha   90.00
_cell.angle_beta   90.00
_cell.angle_gamma   90.00
#
_symmetry.space_group_name_H-M   'P 1'
#
loop_
_entity.id
_entity.type
_entity.pdbx_description
1 polymer ?
#
loop_
_entity_poly.entity_id
_entity_poly.type
_entity_poly.pdbx_seq_one_letter_code
_entity_poly.pdbx_strand_id
1 'polypeptide(L)'
;MRKKIFFLILIVLIGISTNYVYSQEISLATFQETAQIIVDKSISQNVTASITLQSTSIQEIRIPAELEQKIRENDRIQAIILTNHDKCVLGVVDQSCIMINVERDRADKGIIAIQDSTKEIAELYIDEINQAFDTDAKFHSVFIHSNDDINKALETSGVISGAGTISAVYTMPMEDTYSMYEKISAILLPKIIREGGGFYDVAKNLSFEENSKMTFSLIPLDSKSLLQLKLSVDYSNRATTISEISPLEFLKVENLKRSDYFSSGLYPLNSIIQIVVLSSENTNVSDVKGNLVPTQIIDNEKIPTDISKEGWIFDPEEGQRIQGKYIFGEKTSVSKEELKFSLGGAQLQVKKVEFDESIALVIIITIVAIAAALFYLKGYKK
;
A
#
# COMPACT_ATOMS: atom_id res chain seq x y z
N MET A 1 -42.65 -18.31 57.53
CA MET A 1 -41.84 -18.72 56.35
C MET A 1 -41.16 -17.51 55.73
N ARG A 2 -40.23 -16.87 56.46
CA ARG A 2 -39.64 -15.57 56.10
C ARG A 2 -38.12 -15.59 56.31
N LYS A 3 -37.48 -16.69 55.89
CA LYS A 3 -36.01 -16.90 55.92
C LYS A 3 -35.44 -17.58 54.66
N LYS A 4 -36.26 -17.92 53.66
CA LYS A 4 -35.79 -18.53 52.39
C LYS A 4 -35.84 -17.59 51.17
N ILE A 5 -36.33 -16.36 51.32
CA ILE A 5 -36.41 -15.38 50.20
C ILE A 5 -35.14 -14.52 50.09
N PHE A 6 -34.28 -14.47 51.11
CA PHE A 6 -33.07 -13.66 51.06
C PHE A 6 -31.86 -14.34 50.39
N PHE A 7 -31.89 -15.68 50.25
CA PHE A 7 -30.79 -16.42 49.60
C PHE A 7 -30.89 -16.47 48.07
N LEU A 8 -32.05 -16.14 47.51
CA LEU A 8 -32.26 -16.14 46.06
C LEU A 8 -31.96 -14.79 45.41
N ILE A 9 -31.91 -13.71 46.20
CA ILE A 9 -31.51 -12.38 45.72
C ILE A 9 -29.97 -12.24 45.67
N LEU A 10 -29.23 -12.97 46.51
CA LEU A 10 -27.76 -12.94 46.50
C LEU A 10 -27.14 -13.77 45.37
N ILE A 11 -27.86 -14.77 44.84
CA ILE A 11 -27.39 -15.60 43.70
C ILE A 11 -27.68 -14.93 42.35
N VAL A 12 -28.64 -13.99 42.29
CA VAL A 12 -28.93 -13.22 41.08
C VAL A 12 -27.96 -12.03 40.89
N LEU A 13 -27.25 -11.61 41.95
CA LEU A 13 -26.26 -10.51 41.89
C LEU A 13 -24.81 -10.94 41.68
N ILE A 14 -24.53 -12.24 41.52
CA ILE A 14 -23.20 -12.78 41.16
C ILE A 14 -23.17 -13.29 39.70
N GLY A 15 -24.29 -13.18 38.97
CA GLY A 15 -24.42 -13.68 37.59
C GLY A 15 -24.32 -12.63 36.47
N ILE A 16 -23.95 -11.38 36.78
CA ILE A 16 -23.73 -10.32 35.76
C ILE A 16 -22.31 -9.76 35.91
N SER A 17 -21.34 -10.67 35.98
CA SER A 17 -19.99 -10.41 35.48
C SER A 17 -19.74 -11.38 34.34
N THR A 18 -20.68 -11.47 33.41
CA THR A 18 -20.35 -11.95 32.07
C THR A 18 -19.39 -10.92 31.51
N ASN A 19 -18.17 -11.37 31.22
CA ASN A 19 -17.17 -10.64 30.47
C ASN A 19 -17.88 -9.79 29.41
N TYR A 20 -17.94 -8.48 29.62
CA TYR A 20 -17.96 -7.58 28.49
C TYR A 20 -16.61 -7.81 27.84
N VAL A 21 -16.55 -8.82 26.95
CA VAL A 21 -15.64 -8.76 25.82
C VAL A 21 -16.04 -7.47 25.15
N TYR A 22 -15.31 -6.41 25.48
CA TYR A 22 -15.45 -5.12 24.86
C TYR A 22 -15.12 -5.41 23.40
N SER A 23 -16.16 -5.61 22.58
CA SER A 23 -16.00 -5.60 21.13
C SER A 23 -15.46 -4.21 20.84
N GLN A 24 -14.14 -4.09 20.64
CA GLN A 24 -13.56 -2.81 20.26
C GLN A 24 -14.26 -2.39 18.96
N GLU A 25 -14.82 -1.19 18.92
CA GLU A 25 -15.44 -0.68 17.70
C GLU A 25 -14.36 -0.60 16.61
N ILE A 26 -14.66 -1.17 15.46
CA ILE A 26 -13.76 -1.15 14.30
C ILE A 26 -13.56 0.31 13.91
N SER A 27 -12.30 0.72 13.96
CA SER A 27 -11.88 2.08 13.69
C SER A 27 -11.06 2.13 12.41
N LEU A 28 -11.02 3.30 11.80
CA LEU A 28 -10.47 3.48 10.48
C LEU A 28 -9.49 4.65 10.52
N ALA A 29 -8.22 4.36 10.26
CA ALA A 29 -7.15 5.35 10.32
C ALA A 29 -6.77 5.85 8.91
N THR A 30 -6.19 7.05 8.86
CA THR A 30 -5.60 7.60 7.63
C THR A 30 -4.26 6.94 7.29
N PHE A 31 -3.48 6.58 8.30
CA PHE A 31 -2.24 5.83 8.12
C PHE A 31 -2.51 4.36 7.77
N GLN A 32 -1.78 3.84 6.80
CA GLN A 32 -1.84 2.45 6.35
C GLN A 32 -0.44 1.91 6.14
N GLU A 33 -0.27 0.64 6.48
CA GLU A 33 0.94 -0.14 6.24
C GLU A 33 0.59 -1.35 5.38
N THR A 34 1.36 -1.58 4.31
CA THR A 34 1.10 -2.67 3.37
C THR A 34 2.40 -3.36 3.02
N ALA A 35 2.37 -4.69 3.06
CA ALA A 35 3.42 -5.54 2.55
C ALA A 35 2.93 -6.16 1.25
N GLN A 36 3.66 -6.02 0.16
CA GLN A 36 3.23 -6.50 -1.14
C GLN A 36 4.30 -7.38 -1.77
N ILE A 37 3.91 -8.58 -2.20
CA ILE A 37 4.75 -9.49 -2.97
C ILE A 37 4.14 -9.64 -4.36
N ILE A 38 4.89 -9.29 -5.39
CA ILE A 38 4.55 -9.52 -6.79
C ILE A 38 5.40 -10.67 -7.29
N VAL A 39 4.77 -11.77 -7.69
CA VAL A 39 5.42 -12.92 -8.31
C VAL A 39 5.09 -12.89 -9.80
N ASP A 40 6.01 -12.40 -10.62
CA ASP A 40 5.79 -12.27 -12.07
C ASP A 40 6.49 -13.41 -12.81
N LYS A 41 5.75 -14.50 -13.06
CA LYS A 41 6.16 -15.63 -13.90
C LYS A 41 5.92 -15.41 -15.39
N SER A 42 5.43 -14.23 -15.78
CA SER A 42 4.98 -13.95 -17.15
C SER A 42 5.98 -13.16 -17.97
N ILE A 43 6.47 -12.02 -17.43
CA ILE A 43 7.28 -11.06 -18.18
C ILE A 43 8.69 -11.01 -17.60
N SER A 44 8.83 -10.59 -16.34
CA SER A 44 10.14 -10.32 -15.74
C SER A 44 10.81 -11.55 -15.14
N GLN A 45 10.03 -12.59 -14.79
CA GLN A 45 10.49 -13.76 -14.02
C GLN A 45 10.99 -13.40 -12.61
N ASN A 46 10.68 -12.20 -12.13
CA ASN A 46 11.15 -11.66 -10.86
C ASN A 46 10.10 -11.80 -9.76
N VAL A 47 10.57 -11.79 -8.53
CA VAL A 47 9.72 -11.51 -7.37
C VAL A 47 10.08 -10.14 -6.82
N THR A 48 9.11 -9.25 -6.71
CA THR A 48 9.30 -7.97 -6.04
C THR A 48 8.61 -7.99 -4.69
N ALA A 49 9.35 -7.69 -3.64
CA ALA A 49 8.81 -7.55 -2.29
C ALA A 49 8.89 -6.09 -1.90
N SER A 50 7.81 -5.55 -1.31
CA SER A 50 7.80 -4.17 -0.88
C SER A 50 7.02 -3.95 0.40
N ILE A 51 7.41 -2.90 1.11
CA ILE A 51 6.65 -2.31 2.20
C ILE A 51 6.30 -0.88 1.80
N THR A 52 5.02 -0.52 1.96
CA THR A 52 4.52 0.84 1.76
C THR A 52 3.88 1.34 3.05
N LEU A 53 4.36 2.47 3.54
CA LEU A 53 3.72 3.27 4.58
C LEU A 53 3.06 4.46 3.91
N GLN A 54 1.75 4.63 4.09
CA GLN A 54 1.02 5.70 3.41
C GLN A 54 0.01 6.39 4.31
N SER A 55 -0.28 7.66 4.01
CA SER A 55 -1.29 8.43 4.72
C SER A 55 -1.81 9.59 3.87
N THR A 56 -2.98 10.10 4.23
CA THR A 56 -3.49 11.38 3.74
C THR A 56 -3.38 12.52 4.78
N SER A 57 -2.60 12.32 5.84
CA SER A 57 -2.38 13.26 6.93
C SER A 57 -0.92 13.67 7.01
N ILE A 58 -0.66 14.97 6.90
CA ILE A 58 0.68 15.55 7.07
C ILE A 58 1.21 15.45 8.52
N GLN A 59 0.40 15.01 9.47
CA GLN A 59 0.85 14.75 10.84
C GLN A 59 1.48 13.35 10.99
N GLU A 60 1.01 12.39 10.17
CA GLU A 60 1.47 11.00 10.15
C GLU A 60 2.67 10.83 9.19
N ILE A 61 2.66 11.53 8.05
CA ILE A 61 3.80 11.65 7.14
C ILE A 61 4.07 13.14 6.91
N ARG A 62 5.11 13.66 7.55
CA ARG A 62 5.38 15.10 7.70
C ARG A 62 5.95 15.71 6.43
N ILE A 63 5.18 16.60 5.84
CA ILE A 63 5.57 17.51 4.77
C ILE A 63 5.20 18.93 5.22
N PRO A 64 6.01 19.97 4.91
CA PRO A 64 5.62 21.36 5.20
C PRO A 64 4.24 21.67 4.61
N ALA A 65 3.33 22.18 5.45
CA ALA A 65 1.92 22.39 5.05
C ALA A 65 1.79 23.35 3.86
N GLU A 66 2.64 24.39 3.81
CA GLU A 66 2.66 25.35 2.70
C GLU A 66 3.10 24.69 1.39
N LEU A 67 4.10 23.80 1.44
CA LEU A 67 4.56 23.05 0.27
C LEU A 67 3.49 22.07 -0.23
N GLU A 68 2.88 21.30 0.68
CA GLU A 68 1.76 20.39 0.34
C GLU A 68 0.62 21.16 -0.33
N GLN A 69 0.24 22.30 0.26
CA GLN A 69 -0.85 23.12 -0.25
C GLN A 69 -0.53 23.70 -1.63
N LYS A 70 0.67 24.27 -1.82
CA LYS A 70 1.10 24.81 -3.13
C LYS A 70 1.08 23.74 -4.22
N ILE A 71 1.56 22.53 -3.91
CA ILE A 71 1.53 21.41 -4.86
C ILE A 71 0.09 21.01 -5.17
N ARG A 72 -0.76 20.90 -4.16
CA ARG A 72 -2.15 20.47 -4.31
C ARG A 72 -3.04 21.49 -5.03
N GLU A 73 -2.79 22.78 -4.86
CA GLU A 73 -3.52 23.85 -5.53
C GLU A 73 -3.07 24.07 -6.98
N ASN A 74 -2.01 23.39 -7.42
CA ASN A 74 -1.60 23.40 -8.81
C ASN A 74 -2.28 22.25 -9.57
N ASP A 75 -3.33 22.58 -10.33
CA ASP A 75 -4.11 21.62 -11.11
C ASP A 75 -3.29 20.80 -12.12
N ARG A 76 -2.08 21.28 -12.50
CA ARG A 76 -1.21 20.57 -13.44
C ARG A 76 -0.25 19.60 -12.76
N ILE A 77 0.06 19.73 -11.47
CA ILE A 77 0.96 18.77 -10.80
C ILE A 77 0.19 17.48 -10.53
N GLN A 78 0.71 16.38 -11.06
CA GLN A 78 0.14 15.03 -10.90
C GLN A 78 0.81 14.27 -9.76
N ALA A 79 2.11 14.48 -9.54
CA ALA A 79 2.84 13.92 -8.40
C ALA A 79 4.24 14.53 -8.25
N ILE A 80 4.77 14.45 -7.03
CA ILE A 80 6.20 14.59 -6.75
C ILE A 80 6.74 13.22 -6.34
N ILE A 81 7.86 12.81 -6.92
CA ILE A 81 8.51 11.53 -6.62
C ILE A 81 9.97 11.77 -6.25
N LEU A 82 10.42 11.25 -5.11
CA LEU A 82 11.81 11.19 -4.68
C LEU A 82 12.24 9.73 -4.63
N THR A 83 13.33 9.36 -5.30
CA THR A 83 13.77 7.94 -5.35
C THR A 83 15.26 7.80 -5.59
N ASN A 84 15.86 6.70 -5.12
CA ASN A 84 17.20 6.26 -5.53
C ASN A 84 17.17 5.09 -6.52
N HIS A 85 16.05 4.86 -7.20
CA HIS A 85 16.00 3.91 -8.29
C HIS A 85 16.96 4.32 -9.41
N ASP A 86 17.98 3.48 -9.67
CA ASP A 86 18.87 3.66 -10.82
C ASP A 86 18.04 3.71 -12.10
N LYS A 87 18.31 4.68 -12.98
CA LYS A 87 17.54 4.94 -14.20
C LYS A 87 16.07 5.27 -13.93
N CYS A 88 15.81 6.19 -13.01
CA CYS A 88 14.47 6.76 -12.78
C CYS A 88 13.79 7.26 -14.08
N VAL A 89 14.58 7.75 -15.05
CA VAL A 89 14.20 7.95 -16.45
C VAL A 89 15.34 7.53 -17.37
N LEU A 90 15.04 7.35 -18.67
CA LEU A 90 16.08 7.08 -19.67
C LEU A 90 17.12 8.20 -19.69
N GLY A 91 18.40 7.82 -19.60
CA GLY A 91 19.54 8.72 -19.62
C GLY A 91 20.09 9.11 -18.25
N VAL A 92 19.34 8.86 -17.17
CA VAL A 92 19.87 8.98 -15.79
C VAL A 92 20.53 7.66 -15.40
N VAL A 93 21.75 7.71 -14.88
CA VAL A 93 22.52 6.52 -14.48
C VAL A 93 23.29 6.86 -13.22
N ASP A 94 23.29 5.96 -12.23
CA ASP A 94 24.03 6.12 -10.97
C ASP A 94 23.72 7.44 -10.25
N GLN A 95 22.45 7.85 -10.28
CA GLN A 95 21.95 9.04 -9.60
C GLN A 95 20.59 8.78 -8.96
N SER A 96 20.33 9.46 -7.83
CA SER A 96 18.99 9.57 -7.25
C SER A 96 18.24 10.73 -7.88
N CYS A 97 16.91 10.67 -7.86
CA CYS A 97 16.06 11.57 -8.63
C CYS A 97 14.95 12.20 -7.79
N ILE A 98 14.64 13.44 -8.15
CA ILE A 98 13.36 14.08 -7.86
C ILE A 98 12.65 14.30 -9.19
N MET A 99 11.43 13.80 -9.31
CA MET A 99 10.58 13.97 -10.49
C MET A 99 9.35 14.78 -10.10
N ILE A 100 9.12 15.88 -10.81
CA ILE A 100 7.91 16.69 -10.72
C ILE A 100 7.08 16.34 -11.95
N ASN A 101 6.03 15.55 -11.73
CA ASN A 101 5.17 15.04 -12.79
C ASN A 101 4.06 16.05 -13.05
N VAL A 102 4.00 16.53 -14.28
CA VAL A 102 3.11 17.60 -14.73
C VAL A 102 2.22 17.09 -15.86
N GLU A 103 0.95 17.43 -15.80
CA GLU A 103 0.00 17.21 -16.89
C GLU A 103 0.36 18.10 -18.09
N ARG A 104 0.33 17.50 -19.27
CA ARG A 104 0.56 18.23 -20.52
C ARG A 104 -0.48 19.32 -20.74
N ASP A 105 -0.02 20.54 -21.01
CA ASP A 105 -0.90 21.59 -21.53
C ASP A 105 -1.27 21.27 -22.99
N ARG A 106 -2.57 21.34 -23.29
CA ARG A 106 -3.08 21.15 -24.65
C ARG A 106 -2.76 22.34 -25.56
N ALA A 107 -2.45 23.51 -24.98
CA ALA A 107 -2.01 24.69 -25.71
C ALA A 107 -0.56 24.57 -26.22
N ASP A 108 0.27 23.73 -25.56
CA ASP A 108 1.67 23.57 -25.93
C ASP A 108 1.82 22.85 -27.29
N LYS A 109 2.42 23.55 -28.25
CA LYS A 109 2.62 23.07 -29.62
C LYS A 109 4.07 22.62 -29.82
N GLY A 110 4.23 21.31 -30.01
CA GLY A 110 5.53 20.70 -30.28
C GLY A 110 6.30 20.38 -29.00
N ILE A 111 7.36 19.58 -29.14
CA ILE A 111 8.10 19.01 -28.01
C ILE A 111 8.81 20.07 -27.15
N ILE A 112 9.35 21.11 -27.79
CA ILE A 112 10.09 22.18 -27.10
C ILE A 112 9.17 22.96 -26.16
N ALA A 113 8.01 23.42 -26.65
CA ALA A 113 7.04 24.15 -25.83
C ALA A 113 6.57 23.33 -24.62
N ILE A 114 6.32 22.03 -24.82
CA ILE A 114 5.94 21.11 -23.74
C ILE A 114 7.04 21.01 -22.68
N GLN A 115 8.29 20.89 -23.12
CA GLN A 115 9.44 20.79 -22.22
C GLN A 115 9.66 22.09 -21.44
N ASP A 116 9.62 23.24 -22.11
CA ASP A 116 9.81 24.55 -21.50
C ASP A 116 8.72 24.85 -20.46
N SER A 117 7.44 24.70 -20.84
CA SER A 117 6.26 24.85 -19.95
C SER A 117 6.35 23.95 -18.71
N THR A 118 6.78 22.69 -18.88
CA THR A 118 6.93 21.76 -17.75
C THR A 118 8.07 22.18 -16.83
N LYS A 119 9.20 22.60 -17.40
CA LYS A 119 10.36 23.07 -16.65
C LYS A 119 10.01 24.32 -15.84
N GLU A 120 9.34 25.29 -16.45
CA GLU A 120 8.90 26.54 -15.79
C GLU A 120 8.03 26.24 -14.57
N ILE A 121 7.07 25.32 -14.69
CA ILE A 121 6.25 24.90 -13.54
C ILE A 121 7.11 24.26 -12.45
N ALA A 122 7.98 23.33 -12.83
CA ALA A 122 8.80 22.57 -11.88
C ALA A 122 9.81 23.44 -11.11
N GLU A 123 10.38 24.45 -11.76
CA GLU A 123 11.30 25.41 -11.15
C GLU A 123 10.65 26.20 -9.99
N LEU A 124 9.32 26.33 -9.96
CA LEU A 124 8.62 26.98 -8.85
C LEU A 124 8.62 26.18 -7.54
N TYR A 125 8.88 24.86 -7.60
CA TYR A 125 8.74 23.96 -6.44
C TYR A 125 10.05 23.33 -6.01
N ILE A 126 11.01 23.16 -6.92
CA ILE A 126 12.22 22.35 -6.65
C ILE A 126 13.02 22.84 -5.45
N ASP A 127 13.13 24.15 -5.23
CA ASP A 127 13.91 24.68 -4.10
C ASP A 127 13.25 24.34 -2.75
N GLU A 128 11.92 24.49 -2.65
CA GLU A 128 11.16 24.11 -1.45
C GLU A 128 11.16 22.59 -1.23
N ILE A 129 11.10 21.81 -2.31
CA ILE A 129 11.22 20.34 -2.27
C ILE A 129 12.60 19.95 -1.75
N ASN A 130 13.68 20.52 -2.31
CA ASN A 130 15.04 20.27 -1.85
C ASN A 130 15.21 20.61 -0.37
N GLN A 131 14.65 21.74 0.07
CA GLN A 131 14.66 22.13 1.48
C GLN A 131 13.88 21.14 2.36
N ALA A 132 12.71 20.66 1.91
CA ALA A 132 11.86 19.74 2.67
C ALA A 132 12.51 18.36 2.88
N PHE A 133 13.30 17.88 1.91
CA PHE A 133 13.96 16.58 1.95
C PHE A 133 15.45 16.64 2.32
N ASP A 134 15.98 17.83 2.57
CA ASP A 134 17.41 18.07 2.80
C ASP A 134 18.28 17.51 1.65
N THR A 135 17.93 17.89 0.42
CA THR A 135 18.62 17.48 -0.81
C THR A 135 19.10 18.69 -1.61
N ASP A 136 19.95 18.45 -2.63
CA ASP A 136 20.42 19.49 -3.55
C ASP A 136 20.29 19.04 -5.01
N ALA A 137 19.13 18.47 -5.37
CA ALA A 137 18.90 17.95 -6.70
C ALA A 137 18.92 19.07 -7.75
N LYS A 138 19.63 18.84 -8.85
CA LYS A 138 19.80 19.80 -9.96
C LYS A 138 19.06 19.33 -11.20
N PHE A 139 18.56 20.30 -11.96
CA PHE A 139 17.83 20.01 -13.19
C PHE A 139 18.68 19.15 -14.14
N HIS A 140 18.10 18.05 -14.61
CA HIS A 140 18.71 17.14 -15.56
C HIS A 140 18.02 17.23 -16.92
N SER A 141 16.71 16.97 -16.95
CA SER A 141 15.96 16.92 -18.20
C SER A 141 14.46 17.09 -17.98
N VAL A 142 13.74 17.31 -19.08
CA VAL A 142 12.28 17.06 -19.12
C VAL A 142 12.02 15.83 -19.97
N PHE A 143 11.41 14.82 -19.36
CA PHE A 143 11.12 13.53 -19.96
C PHE A 143 9.62 13.39 -20.25
N ILE A 144 9.28 12.99 -21.47
CA ILE A 144 7.89 12.80 -21.90
C ILE A 144 7.59 11.31 -21.88
N HIS A 145 6.65 10.91 -21.03
CA HIS A 145 6.25 9.51 -20.90
C HIS A 145 5.33 9.14 -22.07
N SER A 146 5.87 8.45 -23.07
CA SER A 146 5.09 7.93 -24.20
C SER A 146 4.36 6.63 -23.89
N ASN A 147 4.83 5.87 -22.89
CA ASN A 147 4.32 4.56 -22.47
C ASN A 147 4.28 4.46 -20.92
N ASP A 148 3.58 3.46 -20.38
CA ASP A 148 3.45 3.19 -18.94
C ASP A 148 4.66 2.44 -18.32
N ASP A 149 5.82 2.41 -19.01
CA ASP A 149 6.96 1.58 -18.60
C ASP A 149 7.56 2.01 -17.25
N ILE A 150 7.48 3.31 -16.92
CA ILE A 150 7.94 3.85 -15.64
C ILE A 150 6.96 3.55 -14.50
N ASN A 151 5.66 3.41 -14.78
CA ASN A 151 4.70 2.93 -13.76
C ASN A 151 5.06 1.52 -13.28
N LYS A 152 5.55 0.66 -14.18
CA LYS A 152 6.02 -0.67 -13.82
C LYS A 152 7.32 -0.61 -13.02
N ALA A 153 8.25 0.27 -13.40
CA ALA A 153 9.54 0.41 -12.73
C ALA A 153 9.45 1.02 -11.32
N LEU A 154 8.55 1.99 -11.12
CA LEU A 154 8.29 2.63 -9.83
C LEU A 154 7.17 1.94 -9.04
N GLU A 155 6.52 0.94 -9.66
CA GLU A 155 5.37 0.22 -9.11
C GLU A 155 4.27 1.16 -8.58
N THR A 156 4.11 2.31 -9.24
CA THR A 156 3.08 3.31 -8.94
C THR A 156 1.81 2.97 -9.71
N SER A 157 0.64 3.39 -9.21
CA SER A 157 -0.59 3.26 -9.99
C SER A 157 -0.41 4.00 -11.33
N GLY A 158 -0.95 3.43 -12.42
CA GLY A 158 -0.72 3.91 -13.80
C GLY A 158 -1.12 5.36 -14.10
N VAL A 159 -1.67 6.07 -13.11
CA VAL A 159 -2.11 7.47 -13.16
C VAL A 159 -0.96 8.43 -12.82
N ILE A 160 0.09 7.96 -12.15
CA ILE A 160 1.11 8.83 -11.55
C ILE A 160 2.29 9.08 -12.51
N SER A 161 2.59 8.17 -13.43
CA SER A 161 3.66 8.28 -14.44
C SER A 161 3.31 7.59 -15.76
N GLY A 162 2.01 7.59 -16.11
CA GLY A 162 1.49 6.95 -17.32
C GLY A 162 1.51 7.82 -18.57
N ALA A 163 1.12 7.22 -19.69
CA ALA A 163 1.07 7.87 -21.00
C ALA A 163 0.35 9.23 -20.95
N GLY A 164 1.06 10.30 -21.32
CA GLY A 164 0.54 11.68 -21.28
C GLY A 164 1.06 12.55 -20.12
N THR A 165 1.82 11.97 -19.19
CA THR A 165 2.54 12.71 -18.14
C THR A 165 3.89 13.19 -18.65
N ILE A 166 4.36 14.35 -18.16
CA ILE A 166 5.70 14.86 -18.45
C ILE A 166 6.41 15.08 -17.11
N SER A 167 7.62 14.57 -16.96
CA SER A 167 8.41 14.77 -15.74
C SER A 167 9.51 15.78 -15.98
N ALA A 168 9.55 16.84 -15.17
CA ALA A 168 10.79 17.55 -14.93
C ALA A 168 11.63 16.71 -13.96
N VAL A 169 12.82 16.34 -14.39
CA VAL A 169 13.72 15.43 -13.67
C VAL A 169 14.89 16.22 -13.14
N TYR A 170 15.10 16.09 -11.84
CA TYR A 170 16.21 16.63 -11.10
C TYR A 170 17.01 15.46 -10.54
N THR A 171 18.33 15.56 -10.58
CA THR A 171 19.23 14.49 -10.17
C THR A 171 20.16 14.96 -9.06
N MET A 172 20.56 14.04 -8.21
CA MET A 172 21.54 14.23 -7.15
C MET A 172 22.46 13.02 -7.08
N PRO A 173 23.62 13.11 -6.40
CA PRO A 173 24.49 11.95 -6.19
C PRO A 173 23.69 10.75 -5.67
N MET A 174 23.98 9.56 -6.18
CA MET A 174 23.29 8.36 -5.73
C MET A 174 23.47 8.16 -4.22
N GLU A 175 22.35 8.01 -3.51
CA GLU A 175 22.35 7.61 -2.11
C GLU A 175 22.11 6.10 -1.98
N ASP A 176 22.90 5.46 -1.11
CA ASP A 176 22.65 4.10 -0.65
C ASP A 176 21.23 3.98 -0.06
N THR A 177 20.51 2.89 -0.36
CA THR A 177 19.09 2.75 0.00
C THR A 177 18.86 2.77 1.49
N TYR A 178 19.72 2.11 2.28
CA TYR A 178 19.64 2.15 3.73
C TYR A 178 19.79 3.58 4.26
N SER A 179 20.84 4.27 3.80
CA SER A 179 21.15 5.64 4.22
C SER A 179 20.02 6.61 3.85
N MET A 180 19.52 6.52 2.63
CA MET A 180 18.43 7.36 2.14
C MET A 180 17.11 7.05 2.87
N TYR A 181 16.78 5.77 3.08
CA TYR A 181 15.56 5.38 3.80
C TYR A 181 15.61 5.84 5.25
N GLU A 182 16.74 5.71 5.94
CA GLU A 182 16.92 6.18 7.31
C GLU A 182 16.77 7.71 7.41
N LYS A 183 17.45 8.47 6.53
CA LYS A 183 17.36 9.94 6.48
C LYS A 183 15.92 10.41 6.19
N ILE A 184 15.35 9.94 5.09
CA ILE A 184 14.03 10.41 4.63
C ILE A 184 12.93 9.96 5.58
N SER A 185 12.97 8.72 6.09
CA SER A 185 11.99 8.29 7.09
C SER A 185 12.11 9.08 8.40
N ALA A 186 13.31 9.51 8.82
CA ALA A 186 13.47 10.34 10.01
C ALA A 186 12.89 11.76 9.83
N ILE A 187 12.96 12.32 8.62
CA ILE A 187 12.34 13.59 8.26
C ILE A 187 10.80 13.45 8.25
N LEU A 188 10.30 12.42 7.56
CA LEU A 188 8.88 12.26 7.29
C LEU A 188 8.09 11.66 8.46
N LEU A 189 8.61 10.63 9.11
CA LEU A 189 7.82 9.82 10.04
C LEU A 189 8.03 10.25 11.50
N PRO A 190 6.94 10.51 12.26
CA PRO A 190 7.02 10.75 13.68
C PRO A 190 7.56 9.51 14.41
N LYS A 191 8.15 9.73 15.60
CA LYS A 191 8.73 8.65 16.42
C LYS A 191 7.72 7.53 16.71
N ILE A 192 6.45 7.84 16.96
CA ILE A 192 5.44 6.82 17.24
C ILE A 192 5.26 5.79 16.11
N ILE A 193 5.49 6.19 14.85
CA ILE A 193 5.47 5.26 13.70
C ILE A 193 6.82 4.53 13.59
N ARG A 194 7.94 5.26 13.71
CA ARG A 194 9.29 4.66 13.55
C ARG A 194 9.69 3.72 14.68
N GLU A 195 9.25 3.97 15.90
CA GLU A 195 9.51 3.14 17.08
C GLU A 195 8.38 2.14 17.34
N GLY A 196 7.30 2.17 16.54
CA GLY A 196 6.16 1.26 16.63
C GLY A 196 6.42 -0.12 16.01
N GLY A 197 7.61 -0.36 15.46
CA GLY A 197 8.04 -1.61 14.87
C GLY A 197 7.22 -2.06 13.65
N GLY A 198 7.04 -3.37 13.50
CA GLY A 198 6.19 -3.95 12.46
C GLY A 198 6.71 -3.67 11.05
N PHE A 199 5.87 -3.06 10.20
CA PHE A 199 6.18 -2.85 8.79
C PHE A 199 7.35 -1.89 8.59
N TYR A 200 7.48 -0.85 9.43
CA TYR A 200 8.63 0.07 9.36
C TYR A 200 9.96 -0.66 9.57
N ASP A 201 10.05 -1.53 10.59
CA ASP A 201 11.27 -2.30 10.86
C ASP A 201 11.62 -3.24 9.71
N VAL A 202 10.60 -3.89 9.11
CA VAL A 202 10.79 -4.74 7.95
C VAL A 202 11.32 -3.94 6.76
N ALA A 203 10.75 -2.77 6.47
CA ALA A 203 11.25 -1.89 5.43
C ALA A 203 12.69 -1.44 5.70
N LYS A 204 13.00 -1.02 6.94
CA LYS A 204 14.37 -0.64 7.32
C LYS A 204 15.34 -1.81 7.12
N ASN A 205 14.97 -3.02 7.50
CA ASN A 205 15.84 -4.19 7.32
C ASN A 205 16.02 -4.57 5.85
N LEU A 206 14.97 -4.46 5.04
CA LEU A 206 15.05 -4.72 3.59
C LEU A 206 15.91 -3.70 2.84
N SER A 207 16.10 -2.50 3.39
CA SER A 207 16.94 -1.47 2.76
C SER A 207 18.44 -1.82 2.68
N PHE A 208 18.87 -2.87 3.37
CA PHE A 208 20.24 -3.42 3.27
C PHE A 208 20.43 -4.37 2.08
N GLU A 209 19.37 -4.78 1.39
CA GLU A 209 19.47 -5.66 0.23
C GLU A 209 20.02 -4.90 -0.99
N GLU A 210 20.87 -5.55 -1.78
CA GLU A 210 21.61 -4.92 -2.91
C GLU A 210 20.69 -4.29 -3.96
N ASN A 211 19.56 -4.92 -4.27
CA ASN A 211 18.57 -4.44 -5.24
C ASN A 211 17.40 -3.70 -4.57
N SER A 212 17.61 -3.18 -3.36
CA SER A 212 16.59 -2.42 -2.66
C SER A 212 16.51 -1.00 -3.22
N LYS A 213 15.30 -0.45 -3.26
CA LYS A 213 15.01 0.91 -3.72
C LYS A 213 14.04 1.58 -2.77
N MET A 214 14.26 2.86 -2.51
CA MET A 214 13.32 3.71 -1.78
C MET A 214 12.62 4.65 -2.76
N THR A 215 11.32 4.83 -2.56
CA THR A 215 10.51 5.82 -3.27
C THR A 215 9.59 6.52 -2.29
N PHE A 216 9.64 7.84 -2.27
CA PHE A 216 8.62 8.68 -1.67
C PHE A 216 7.77 9.32 -2.77
N SER A 217 6.46 9.35 -2.57
CA SER A 217 5.49 9.96 -3.48
C SER A 217 4.55 10.89 -2.73
N LEU A 218 4.35 12.11 -3.27
CA LEU A 218 3.29 13.04 -2.90
C LEU A 218 2.36 13.19 -4.10
N ILE A 219 1.12 12.74 -3.94
CA ILE A 219 0.11 12.73 -5.00
C ILE A 219 -1.04 13.65 -4.57
N PRO A 220 -1.21 14.82 -5.19
CA PRO A 220 -2.32 15.71 -4.85
C PRO A 220 -3.66 15.07 -5.24
N LEU A 221 -4.62 15.15 -4.33
CA LEU A 221 -6.03 14.82 -4.54
C LEU A 221 -6.88 16.06 -4.22
N ASP A 222 -8.16 16.03 -4.57
CA ASP A 222 -9.08 17.18 -4.49
C ASP A 222 -8.98 18.01 -3.19
N SER A 223 -8.94 17.35 -2.03
CA SER A 223 -8.95 18.02 -0.71
C SER A 223 -7.73 17.75 0.17
N LYS A 224 -6.84 16.86 -0.27
CA LYS A 224 -5.69 16.37 0.50
C LYS A 224 -4.69 15.69 -0.42
N SER A 225 -3.44 15.56 -0.02
CA SER A 225 -2.47 14.72 -0.73
C SER A 225 -2.41 13.31 -0.17
N LEU A 226 -2.16 12.32 -1.04
CA LEU A 226 -1.73 10.98 -0.64
C LEU A 226 -0.20 10.97 -0.58
N LEU A 227 0.34 10.62 0.59
CA LEU A 227 1.75 10.53 0.88
C LEU A 227 2.12 9.06 1.02
N GLN A 228 3.16 8.61 0.33
CA GLN A 228 3.59 7.21 0.33
C GLN A 228 5.11 7.14 0.48
N LEU A 229 5.59 6.44 1.51
CA LEU A 229 6.98 6.03 1.62
C LEU A 229 7.04 4.52 1.37
N LYS A 230 7.67 4.14 0.27
CA LYS A 230 7.79 2.76 -0.18
C LYS A 230 9.25 2.34 -0.18
N LEU A 231 9.49 1.09 0.22
CA LEU A 231 10.74 0.41 0.01
C LEU A 231 10.46 -0.93 -0.70
N SER A 232 11.18 -1.21 -1.78
CA SER A 232 11.05 -2.44 -2.55
C SER A 232 12.40 -3.13 -2.76
N VAL A 233 12.37 -4.44 -2.95
CA VAL A 233 13.52 -5.28 -3.31
C VAL A 233 13.13 -6.19 -4.45
N ASP A 234 13.93 -6.17 -5.52
CA ASP A 234 13.72 -7.03 -6.68
C ASP A 234 14.61 -8.29 -6.58
N TYR A 235 13.98 -9.46 -6.52
CA TYR A 235 14.65 -10.75 -6.55
C TYR A 235 14.59 -11.36 -7.95
N SER A 236 15.69 -11.20 -8.69
CA SER A 236 15.75 -11.60 -10.10
C SER A 236 15.61 -13.11 -10.31
N ASN A 237 14.86 -13.52 -11.34
CA ASN A 237 14.69 -14.92 -11.77
C ASN A 237 14.17 -15.88 -10.69
N ARG A 238 13.51 -15.37 -9.63
CA ARG A 238 12.99 -16.20 -8.54
C ARG A 238 11.58 -16.74 -8.81
N ALA A 239 10.81 -16.16 -9.74
CA ALA A 239 9.39 -16.48 -9.88
C ALA A 239 9.13 -17.86 -10.48
N THR A 240 9.95 -18.30 -11.44
CA THR A 240 9.73 -19.51 -12.27
C THR A 240 9.59 -20.79 -11.45
N THR A 241 10.33 -20.92 -10.35
CA THR A 241 10.38 -22.15 -9.55
C THR A 241 9.37 -22.18 -8.40
N ILE A 242 8.58 -21.12 -8.22
CA ILE A 242 7.68 -20.99 -7.06
C ILE A 242 6.40 -21.78 -7.31
N SER A 243 6.22 -22.92 -6.64
CA SER A 243 4.93 -23.62 -6.55
C SER A 243 4.22 -23.39 -5.22
N GLU A 244 4.96 -23.02 -4.17
CA GLU A 244 4.44 -22.63 -2.86
C GLU A 244 4.87 -21.20 -2.57
N ILE A 245 3.93 -20.32 -2.22
CA ILE A 245 4.18 -18.93 -1.87
C ILE A 245 4.33 -18.84 -0.36
N SER A 246 5.45 -18.30 0.09
CA SER A 246 5.69 -17.91 1.48
C SER A 246 6.07 -16.42 1.54
N PRO A 247 5.10 -15.51 1.74
CA PRO A 247 5.33 -14.07 1.57
C PRO A 247 6.46 -13.51 2.44
N LEU A 248 6.53 -13.94 3.70
CA LEU A 248 7.52 -13.42 4.65
C LEU A 248 8.96 -13.86 4.33
N GLU A 249 9.15 -14.88 3.50
CA GLU A 249 10.49 -15.26 3.02
C GLU A 249 11.13 -14.15 2.20
N PHE A 250 10.34 -13.47 1.37
CA PHE A 250 10.81 -12.34 0.56
C PHE A 250 10.97 -11.06 1.40
N LEU A 251 10.35 -11.01 2.57
CA LEU A 251 10.51 -9.93 3.55
C LEU A 251 11.60 -10.22 4.59
N LYS A 252 12.27 -11.38 4.52
CA LYS A 252 13.35 -11.82 5.42
C LYS A 252 12.94 -11.86 6.90
N VAL A 253 11.69 -12.21 7.20
CA VAL A 253 11.19 -12.31 8.58
C VAL A 253 10.40 -13.60 8.82
N GLU A 254 10.40 -14.07 10.06
CA GLU A 254 9.60 -15.23 10.47
C GLU A 254 8.17 -14.85 10.88
N ASN A 255 8.00 -13.63 11.38
CA ASN A 255 6.70 -13.10 11.81
C ASN A 255 6.60 -11.64 11.39
N LEU A 256 5.42 -11.22 10.95
CA LEU A 256 5.10 -9.83 10.71
C LEU A 256 4.08 -9.37 11.76
N LYS A 257 4.45 -8.32 12.49
CA LYS A 257 3.57 -7.66 13.47
C LYS A 257 2.95 -6.42 12.86
N ARG A 258 1.70 -6.14 13.25
CA ARG A 258 1.11 -4.81 13.07
C ARG A 258 1.94 -3.80 13.87
N SER A 259 2.07 -2.58 13.35
CA SER A 259 2.71 -1.52 14.11
C SER A 259 1.96 -1.21 15.41
N ASP A 260 2.71 -0.93 16.48
CA ASP A 260 2.16 -0.43 17.74
C ASP A 260 1.47 0.94 17.56
N TYR A 261 1.64 1.61 16.41
CA TYR A 261 0.80 2.76 16.03
C TYR A 261 -0.70 2.46 16.14
N PHE A 262 -1.10 1.21 15.87
CA PHE A 262 -2.49 0.77 15.94
C PHE A 262 -2.86 0.13 17.29
N SER A 263 -2.00 0.17 18.32
CA SER A 263 -2.22 -0.57 19.57
C SER A 263 -3.38 -0.06 20.41
N SER A 264 -3.85 1.17 20.18
CA SER A 264 -4.95 1.79 20.93
C SER A 264 -6.35 1.36 20.46
N GLY A 265 -6.46 0.56 19.40
CA GLY A 265 -7.76 0.14 18.87
C GLY A 265 -7.69 -0.94 17.78
N LEU A 266 -8.86 -1.27 17.24
CA LEU A 266 -9.01 -2.30 16.21
C LEU A 266 -9.07 -1.67 14.82
N TYR A 267 -7.99 -1.83 14.04
CA TYR A 267 -7.80 -1.26 12.71
C TYR A 267 -7.46 -2.36 11.68
N PRO A 268 -8.40 -3.29 11.40
CA PRO A 268 -8.10 -4.53 10.67
C PRO A 268 -7.76 -4.31 9.19
N LEU A 269 -8.10 -3.13 8.64
CA LEU A 269 -7.86 -2.77 7.24
C LEU A 269 -6.69 -1.80 7.06
N ASN A 270 -6.00 -1.44 8.14
CA ASN A 270 -4.87 -0.51 8.08
C ASN A 270 -3.51 -1.22 8.01
N SER A 271 -3.46 -2.53 8.27
CA SER A 271 -2.27 -3.37 8.11
C SER A 271 -2.62 -4.56 7.21
N ILE A 272 -2.08 -4.60 5.99
CA ILE A 272 -2.47 -5.59 4.97
C ILE A 272 -1.23 -6.26 4.37
N ILE A 273 -1.33 -7.56 4.06
CA ILE A 273 -0.37 -8.26 3.21
C ILE A 273 -1.06 -8.60 1.89
N GLN A 274 -0.47 -8.17 0.78
CA GLN A 274 -0.99 -8.39 -0.56
C GLN A 274 -0.04 -9.26 -1.37
N ILE A 275 -0.60 -10.21 -2.11
CA ILE A 275 0.14 -11.01 -3.08
C ILE A 275 -0.49 -10.82 -4.44
N VAL A 276 0.34 -10.61 -5.46
CA VAL A 276 -0.08 -10.62 -6.86
C VAL A 276 0.76 -11.65 -7.58
N VAL A 277 0.12 -12.61 -8.23
CA VAL A 277 0.79 -13.59 -9.08
C VAL A 277 0.40 -13.32 -10.52
N LEU A 278 1.39 -13.13 -11.39
CA LEU A 278 1.22 -13.01 -12.83
C LEU A 278 1.84 -14.26 -13.48
N SER A 279 1.10 -14.91 -14.36
CA SER A 279 1.50 -16.16 -15.00
C SER A 279 1.10 -16.17 -16.47
N SER A 280 1.95 -16.77 -17.32
CA SER A 280 1.61 -17.00 -18.73
C SER A 280 0.52 -18.06 -18.90
N GLU A 281 0.47 -19.02 -17.98
CA GLU A 281 -0.51 -20.11 -17.97
C GLU A 281 -1.49 -19.95 -16.80
N ASN A 282 -2.71 -20.47 -16.96
CA ASN A 282 -3.70 -20.50 -15.89
C ASN A 282 -3.18 -21.32 -14.70
N THR A 283 -3.34 -20.79 -13.50
CA THR A 283 -3.09 -21.49 -12.25
C THR A 283 -4.20 -21.16 -11.26
N ASN A 284 -4.21 -21.79 -10.10
CA ASN A 284 -5.20 -21.57 -9.04
C ASN A 284 -4.54 -21.61 -7.67
N VAL A 285 -5.16 -20.96 -6.69
CA VAL A 285 -4.75 -21.11 -5.29
C VAL A 285 -5.18 -22.48 -4.76
N SER A 286 -4.32 -23.11 -3.96
CA SER A 286 -4.57 -24.37 -3.27
C SER A 286 -3.80 -24.42 -1.94
N ASP A 287 -4.06 -25.43 -1.11
CA ASP A 287 -3.30 -25.76 0.11
C ASP A 287 -3.01 -24.56 1.05
N VAL A 288 -3.96 -23.63 1.17
CA VAL A 288 -3.84 -22.46 2.05
C VAL A 288 -3.72 -22.92 3.50
N LYS A 289 -2.61 -22.57 4.16
CA LYS A 289 -2.32 -22.97 5.54
C LYS A 289 -3.06 -22.12 6.57
N GLY A 290 -3.24 -20.83 6.27
CA GLY A 290 -3.99 -19.90 7.11
C GLY A 290 -5.50 -20.00 6.94
N ASN A 291 -6.22 -19.18 7.71
CA ASN A 291 -7.67 -19.05 7.59
C ASN A 291 -8.06 -18.36 6.27
N LEU A 292 -9.24 -18.68 5.76
CA LEU A 292 -9.93 -17.91 4.72
C LEU A 292 -11.00 -17.05 5.39
N VAL A 293 -11.02 -15.76 5.08
CA VAL A 293 -12.06 -14.85 5.58
C VAL A 293 -13.36 -15.14 4.81
N PRO A 294 -14.50 -15.30 5.49
CA PRO A 294 -15.78 -15.42 4.81
C PRO A 294 -16.07 -14.18 3.95
N THR A 295 -16.49 -14.39 2.71
CA THR A 295 -16.79 -13.31 1.76
C THR A 295 -18.19 -13.43 1.19
N GLN A 296 -18.76 -12.30 0.78
CA GLN A 296 -19.94 -12.21 -0.08
C GLN A 296 -19.56 -11.52 -1.39
N ILE A 297 -20.33 -11.76 -2.45
CA ILE A 297 -20.11 -11.12 -3.74
C ILE A 297 -20.97 -9.85 -3.80
N ILE A 298 -20.35 -8.70 -4.06
CA ILE A 298 -21.02 -7.43 -4.32
C ILE A 298 -20.37 -6.83 -5.57
N ASP A 299 -21.15 -6.43 -6.57
CA ASP A 299 -20.65 -5.84 -7.82
C ASP A 299 -19.51 -6.64 -8.48
N ASN A 300 -19.64 -7.97 -8.47
CA ASN A 300 -18.64 -8.93 -8.98
C ASN A 300 -17.30 -8.97 -8.21
N GLU A 301 -17.21 -8.37 -7.02
CA GLU A 301 -16.03 -8.43 -6.15
C GLU A 301 -16.32 -9.25 -4.87
N LYS A 302 -15.33 -10.00 -4.38
CA LYS A 302 -15.40 -10.70 -3.09
C LYS A 302 -15.11 -9.72 -1.95
N ILE A 303 -16.15 -9.41 -1.18
CA ILE A 303 -16.08 -8.51 -0.03
C ILE A 303 -16.12 -9.34 1.27
N PRO A 304 -15.19 -9.15 2.22
CA PRO A 304 -15.22 -9.85 3.49
C PRO A 304 -16.47 -9.49 4.30
N THR A 305 -17.15 -10.48 4.85
CA THR A 305 -18.34 -10.28 5.70
C THR A 305 -17.99 -10.02 7.16
N ASP A 306 -16.77 -10.38 7.57
CA ASP A 306 -16.29 -10.19 8.93
C ASP A 306 -14.79 -9.85 8.92
N ILE A 307 -14.49 -8.56 9.04
CA ILE A 307 -13.12 -8.04 9.05
C ILE A 307 -12.45 -8.12 10.43
N SER A 308 -13.14 -8.60 11.47
CA SER A 308 -12.52 -8.90 12.77
C SER A 308 -11.72 -10.21 12.74
N LYS A 309 -12.03 -11.10 11.80
CA LYS A 309 -11.32 -12.36 11.59
C LYS A 309 -10.09 -12.17 10.72
N GLU A 310 -8.99 -12.79 11.09
CA GLU A 310 -7.81 -12.85 10.24
C GLU A 310 -8.01 -13.86 9.11
N GLY A 311 -7.28 -13.66 8.01
CA GLY A 311 -7.20 -14.66 6.96
C GLY A 311 -7.00 -14.08 5.57
N TRP A 312 -6.89 -14.97 4.61
CA TRP A 312 -6.78 -14.67 3.21
C TRP A 312 -8.15 -14.44 2.55
N ILE A 313 -8.14 -13.52 1.59
CA ILE A 313 -9.19 -13.27 0.61
C ILE A 313 -8.50 -13.35 -0.76
N PHE A 314 -8.94 -14.28 -1.60
CA PHE A 314 -8.39 -14.46 -2.95
C PHE A 314 -9.42 -14.04 -4.00
N ASP A 315 -9.09 -13.00 -4.76
CA ASP A 315 -9.96 -12.44 -5.80
C ASP A 315 -9.17 -11.68 -6.89
N PRO A 316 -8.97 -12.27 -8.09
CA PRO A 316 -9.33 -13.64 -8.45
C PRO A 316 -8.44 -14.68 -7.76
N GLU A 317 -9.00 -15.88 -7.52
CA GLU A 317 -8.28 -17.03 -6.93
C GLU A 317 -7.72 -18.00 -7.97
N GLU A 318 -8.01 -17.78 -9.25
CA GLU A 318 -7.53 -18.57 -10.38
C GLU A 318 -7.40 -17.74 -11.67
N GLY A 319 -6.66 -18.27 -12.64
CA GLY A 319 -6.40 -17.66 -13.94
C GLY A 319 -4.92 -17.29 -14.14
N GLN A 320 -4.66 -16.40 -15.09
CA GLN A 320 -3.32 -15.85 -15.38
C GLN A 320 -2.88 -14.78 -14.38
N ARG A 321 -3.83 -14.19 -13.65
CA ARG A 321 -3.59 -13.25 -12.56
C ARG A 321 -4.32 -13.78 -11.33
N ILE A 322 -3.61 -13.87 -10.22
CA ILE A 322 -4.19 -14.16 -8.90
C ILE A 322 -3.88 -12.98 -7.99
N GLN A 323 -4.83 -12.62 -7.12
CA GLN A 323 -4.59 -11.65 -6.06
C GLN A 323 -5.04 -12.22 -4.72
N GLY A 324 -4.14 -12.20 -3.75
CA GLY A 324 -4.42 -12.53 -2.36
C GLY A 324 -4.29 -11.30 -1.49
N LYS A 325 -5.21 -11.11 -0.54
CA LYS A 325 -5.12 -10.10 0.52
C LYS A 325 -5.29 -10.81 1.85
N TYR A 326 -4.32 -10.68 2.73
CA TYR A 326 -4.42 -11.13 4.11
C TYR A 326 -4.74 -9.94 5.01
N ILE A 327 -5.78 -10.09 5.81
CA ILE A 327 -6.13 -9.15 6.89
C ILE A 327 -5.78 -9.79 8.23
N PHE A 328 -5.34 -8.96 9.17
CA PHE A 328 -4.96 -9.42 10.51
C PHE A 328 -6.16 -9.60 11.45
N GLY A 329 -7.30 -8.97 11.15
CA GLY A 329 -8.44 -8.96 12.07
C GLY A 329 -8.04 -8.44 13.46
N GLU A 330 -8.40 -9.17 14.50
CA GLU A 330 -8.00 -8.92 15.90
C GLU A 330 -6.57 -9.36 16.23
N LYS A 331 -5.90 -10.15 15.37
CA LYS A 331 -4.50 -10.52 15.61
C LYS A 331 -3.57 -9.31 15.46
N THR A 332 -2.51 -9.32 16.24
CA THR A 332 -1.43 -8.33 16.17
C THR A 332 -0.20 -8.83 15.41
N SER A 333 -0.13 -10.12 15.11
CA SER A 333 1.00 -10.76 14.43
C SER A 333 0.53 -11.95 13.60
N VAL A 334 1.28 -12.26 12.55
CA VAL A 334 1.10 -13.46 11.73
C VAL A 334 2.47 -14.09 11.43
N SER A 335 2.53 -15.42 11.41
CA SER A 335 3.75 -16.18 11.14
C SER A 335 3.92 -16.52 9.66
N LYS A 336 5.16 -16.88 9.28
CA LYS A 336 5.52 -17.35 7.94
C LYS A 336 4.67 -18.56 7.52
N GLU A 337 4.43 -19.51 8.43
CA GLU A 337 3.66 -20.73 8.15
C GLU A 337 2.18 -20.44 7.91
N GLU A 338 1.57 -19.52 8.67
CA GLU A 338 0.16 -19.14 8.49
C GLU A 338 -0.12 -18.48 7.13
N LEU A 339 0.90 -17.85 6.52
CA LEU A 339 0.75 -17.14 5.25
C LEU A 339 1.02 -18.02 4.01
N LYS A 340 1.39 -19.28 4.19
CA LYS A 340 1.70 -20.16 3.06
C LYS A 340 0.45 -20.62 2.30
N PHE A 341 0.59 -20.70 0.99
CA PHE A 341 -0.36 -21.35 0.09
C PHE A 341 0.35 -21.84 -1.17
N SER A 342 -0.26 -22.78 -1.87
CA SER A 342 0.27 -23.36 -3.11
C SER A 342 -0.39 -22.77 -4.35
N LEU A 343 0.31 -22.91 -5.47
CA LEU A 343 -0.17 -22.61 -6.81
C LEU A 343 -0.33 -23.92 -7.61
N GLY A 344 -1.52 -24.14 -8.14
CA GLY A 344 -1.92 -25.37 -8.82
C GLY A 344 -2.38 -26.46 -7.84
N GLY A 345 -3.17 -27.42 -8.32
CA GLY A 345 -3.75 -28.49 -7.49
C GLY A 345 -5.26 -28.34 -7.33
N ALA A 346 -5.87 -29.07 -6.40
CA ALA A 346 -7.32 -29.05 -6.20
C ALA A 346 -7.80 -27.64 -5.82
N GLN A 347 -8.85 -27.15 -6.50
CA GLN A 347 -9.44 -25.84 -6.23
C GLN A 347 -9.94 -25.74 -4.78
N LEU A 348 -9.86 -24.54 -4.21
CA LEU A 348 -10.44 -24.23 -2.89
C LEU A 348 -11.95 -24.50 -2.92
N GLN A 349 -12.41 -25.42 -2.06
CA GLN A 349 -13.84 -25.62 -1.86
C GLN A 349 -14.40 -24.50 -0.97
N VAL A 350 -14.77 -23.38 -1.57
CA VAL A 350 -15.59 -22.38 -0.88
C VAL A 350 -17.00 -22.94 -0.78
N LYS A 351 -17.44 -23.35 0.42
CA LYS A 351 -18.85 -23.65 0.66
C LYS A 351 -19.65 -22.37 0.35
N LYS A 352 -20.42 -22.39 -0.74
CA LYS A 352 -21.48 -21.40 -0.97
C LYS A 352 -22.39 -21.42 0.26
N VAL A 353 -22.35 -20.35 1.05
CA VAL A 353 -23.40 -20.10 2.03
C VAL A 353 -24.55 -19.49 1.21
N GLU A 354 -25.55 -20.31 0.89
CA GLU A 354 -26.87 -19.78 0.49
C GLU A 354 -27.40 -18.98 1.68
N PHE A 355 -27.47 -17.66 1.52
CA PHE A 355 -28.23 -16.83 2.44
C PHE A 355 -29.71 -17.04 2.13
N ASP A 356 -30.45 -17.53 3.13
CA ASP A 356 -31.91 -17.58 3.14
C ASP A 356 -32.43 -16.13 3.00
N GLU A 357 -33.32 -15.88 2.03
CA GLU A 357 -33.86 -14.56 1.61
C GLU A 357 -34.68 -13.84 2.70
N SER A 358 -34.59 -14.26 3.96
CA SER A 358 -35.45 -13.83 5.06
C SER A 358 -34.80 -12.86 6.07
N ILE A 359 -33.54 -12.44 5.89
CA ILE A 359 -32.90 -11.43 6.75
C ILE A 359 -32.82 -10.08 6.01
N ALA A 360 -33.94 -9.36 6.04
CA ALA A 360 -34.01 -7.97 5.63
C ALA A 360 -33.37 -7.04 6.67
N LEU A 361 -32.55 -6.10 6.17
CA LEU A 361 -32.26 -4.76 6.72
C LEU A 361 -31.52 -4.64 8.07
N VAL A 362 -30.18 -4.50 7.99
CA VAL A 362 -29.47 -3.34 8.57
C VAL A 362 -28.33 -2.96 7.60
N ILE A 363 -28.48 -1.82 6.93
CA ILE A 363 -27.42 -1.15 6.18
C ILE A 363 -26.55 -0.41 7.20
N ILE A 364 -25.33 -0.87 7.45
CA ILE A 364 -24.26 -0.02 7.99
C ILE A 364 -23.17 0.05 6.93
N ILE A 365 -23.08 1.22 6.33
CA ILE A 365 -21.97 1.64 5.48
C ILE A 365 -20.75 1.80 6.39
N THR A 366 -19.73 0.97 6.21
CA THR A 366 -18.36 1.28 6.62
C THR A 366 -17.44 1.12 5.42
N ILE A 367 -17.52 2.12 4.54
CA ILE A 367 -16.41 2.54 3.70
C ILE A 367 -15.33 3.06 4.65
N VAL A 368 -14.24 2.34 4.84
CA VAL A 368 -12.87 2.89 4.84
C VAL A 368 -11.93 1.71 4.57
N ALA A 369 -11.13 1.78 3.52
CA ALA A 369 -9.72 2.09 3.71
C ALA A 369 -9.14 2.77 2.46
N ILE A 370 -9.56 4.00 2.18
CA ILE A 370 -8.89 5.08 1.41
C ILE A 370 -8.44 4.79 -0.05
N ALA A 371 -8.28 3.55 -0.49
CA ALA A 371 -8.01 3.16 -1.87
C ALA A 371 -9.27 2.95 -2.71
N ALA A 372 -10.44 2.70 -2.08
CA ALA A 372 -11.73 2.74 -2.77
C ALA A 372 -12.12 4.17 -3.19
N ALA A 373 -11.59 5.21 -2.52
CA ALA A 373 -11.95 6.59 -2.79
C ALA A 373 -11.44 7.11 -4.14
N LEU A 374 -10.35 6.57 -4.69
CA LEU A 374 -9.82 7.00 -5.99
C LEU A 374 -10.36 6.17 -7.17
N PHE A 375 -10.77 4.92 -6.93
CA PHE A 375 -11.38 4.11 -7.98
C PHE A 375 -12.87 4.40 -8.18
N TYR A 376 -13.60 4.78 -7.12
CA TYR A 376 -15.05 5.08 -7.21
C TYR A 376 -15.41 6.42 -7.90
N LEU A 377 -14.47 7.35 -8.09
CA LEU A 377 -14.78 8.67 -8.68
C LEU A 377 -14.58 8.75 -10.20
N LYS A 378 -14.10 7.69 -10.87
CA LYS A 378 -13.98 7.66 -12.33
C LYS A 378 -15.28 7.25 -13.07
N GLY A 379 -16.31 6.84 -12.34
CA GLY A 379 -17.63 6.48 -12.87
C GLY A 379 -18.67 7.61 -12.92
N TYR A 380 -18.35 8.82 -12.43
CA TYR A 380 -19.27 9.96 -12.43
C TYR A 380 -18.65 11.19 -13.09
N LYS A 381 -18.47 11.11 -14.41
CA LYS A 381 -18.67 12.27 -15.29
C LYS A 381 -19.85 11.93 -16.20
N LYS A 382 -20.82 12.84 -16.26
CA LYS A 382 -21.94 12.78 -17.21
C LYS A 382 -21.45 12.59 -18.64
#